data_AF-K3UR47-F1
#
_entry.id   AF-K3UR47-F1
#
_cell.length_a   1.000
_cell.length_b   1.000
_cell.length_c   1.000
_cell.angle_alpha   90.00
_cell.angle_beta   90.00
_cell.angle_gamma   90.00
#
_symmetry.space_group_name_H-M   'P 1'
#
loop_
_entity.id
_entity.type
_entity.pdbx_description
1 polymer ?
#
loop_
_entity_poly.entity_id
_entity_poly.type
_entity_poly.pdbx_seq_one_letter_code
_entity_poly.pdbx_strand_id
1 'polypeptide(L)'
;MAFDDDDNPHALAQPAGRANGAATEDADEDAPDYKLFLSMFDKHGVSSKAIRKGEKDFESHGTRAQDGLLEASRQVMDNVLGYTRIHREDAWVRGWCFPDWWAEMELAGEKEGLWLRDRVVMVEHERGTWQKDIGRAIPGKIERLGTGRLWLLPEEAIFLVERGTMDLWWPNRQLEDILPHADGKIKTGMGPDDYDVGLPLSLEAAYSLFIGNEGERGKLTLPQYQVYSNLKRAGFIVLRAPPYEAHTPAPQSKTLWQWMFSFFGSETQTTNRNPSGPLIQPGLYRAYRPIYDQLALLPRHKPLPTPPVVHPPEDPYRVFFHVWKSGGPPFSKKNPPPPSFRIAVVDAGNTCVPTLEEIEALLESTPHDPPNESWQGPGRMYQRLKHGHRNVLVAIVDRGLVNYMRFGEGAFGEERVFERFDNRGGQRGGKKMGRGGGRGRGGRGRGRGRGR
;
A
#
# COMPACT_ATOMS: atom_id res chain seq x y z
N MET A 1 12.56 10.64 37.38
CA MET A 1 13.63 10.13 36.51
C MET A 1 13.40 10.72 35.15
N ALA A 2 14.40 11.39 34.59
CA ALA A 2 14.34 12.00 33.27
C ALA A 2 14.16 10.92 32.20
N PHE A 3 13.30 11.19 31.23
CA PHE A 3 13.07 10.38 30.05
C PHE A 3 14.08 10.81 28.99
N ASP A 4 15.03 9.92 28.69
CA ASP A 4 15.98 10.04 27.58
C ASP A 4 15.36 9.24 26.43
N ASP A 5 14.71 9.95 25.50
CA ASP A 5 14.21 9.43 24.23
C ASP A 5 15.22 9.82 23.15
N ASP A 6 16.16 8.93 22.84
CA ASP A 6 16.91 8.95 21.59
C ASP A 6 17.58 7.58 21.38
N ASP A 7 16.93 6.69 20.63
CA ASP A 7 17.61 5.53 20.05
C ASP A 7 16.97 5.14 18.71
N ASN A 8 17.61 5.60 17.63
CA ASN A 8 17.31 5.28 16.24
C ASN A 8 17.89 3.88 15.88
N PRO A 9 17.08 2.87 15.51
CA PRO A 9 17.54 1.50 15.32
C PRO A 9 18.31 1.21 14.01
N HIS A 10 18.82 2.23 13.30
CA HIS A 10 19.55 2.07 12.04
C HIS A 10 20.96 2.69 11.97
N ALA A 11 21.54 3.15 13.09
CA ALA A 11 22.88 3.75 13.06
C ALA A 11 24.01 2.69 12.98
N LEU A 12 24.53 2.46 11.77
CA LEU A 12 25.83 1.83 11.56
C LEU A 12 26.94 2.85 11.88
N ALA A 13 27.91 2.43 12.70
CA ALA A 13 29.00 3.28 13.19
C ALA A 13 29.91 3.81 12.07
N GLN A 14 30.10 5.13 12.02
CA GLN A 14 31.22 5.80 11.36
C GLN A 14 31.85 6.83 12.33
N PRO A 15 33.18 7.04 12.29
CA PRO A 15 33.90 7.84 13.27
C PRO A 15 33.70 9.35 13.12
N ALA A 16 33.85 10.04 14.25
CA ALA A 16 33.47 11.41 14.53
C ALA A 16 34.13 12.51 13.68
N GLY A 17 33.31 13.49 13.28
CA GLY A 17 33.73 14.78 12.72
C GLY A 17 32.68 15.87 12.98
N ARG A 18 32.88 16.61 14.08
CA ARG A 18 32.37 17.95 14.46
C ARG A 18 30.96 18.42 14.03
N ALA A 19 30.12 18.51 15.06
CA ALA A 19 28.98 19.40 15.32
C ALA A 19 28.69 20.57 14.36
N ASN A 20 27.42 20.66 13.94
CA ASN A 20 26.59 21.86 14.16
C ASN A 20 25.13 21.41 14.30
N GLY A 21 24.49 21.79 15.40
CA GLY A 21 23.07 21.54 15.64
C GLY A 21 22.22 22.46 14.76
N ALA A 22 21.15 21.91 14.19
CA ALA A 22 20.05 22.66 13.60
C ALA A 22 18.76 21.90 13.87
N ALA A 23 17.79 22.66 14.35
CA ALA A 23 16.50 22.21 14.83
C ALA A 23 15.67 21.52 13.74
N THR A 24 14.83 20.62 14.22
CA THR A 24 13.64 20.09 13.56
C THR A 24 12.63 21.22 13.32
N GLU A 25 12.44 21.67 12.08
CA GLU A 25 11.31 22.50 11.67
C GLU A 25 10.82 22.05 10.28
N ASP A 26 9.58 21.56 10.25
CA ASP A 26 8.54 21.67 9.22
C ASP A 26 8.96 21.63 7.74
N ALA A 27 8.79 20.45 7.14
CA ALA A 27 9.03 20.19 5.72
C ALA A 27 7.77 20.17 4.83
N ASP A 28 6.62 20.63 5.33
CA ASP A 28 5.35 20.63 4.60
C ASP A 28 4.73 22.03 4.61
N GLU A 29 4.84 22.78 3.50
CA GLU A 29 3.90 23.82 3.00
C GLU A 29 4.55 24.86 2.05
N ASP A 30 5.17 24.42 0.95
CA ASP A 30 5.75 25.37 -0.01
C ASP A 30 5.35 25.06 -1.46
N ALA A 31 4.59 26.01 -2.04
CA ALA A 31 4.12 25.97 -3.41
C ALA A 31 5.26 26.24 -4.43
N PRO A 32 5.25 25.60 -5.61
CA PRO A 32 6.28 25.80 -6.63
C PRO A 32 6.16 27.15 -7.35
N ASP A 33 7.30 27.76 -7.72
CA ASP A 33 7.34 29.00 -8.54
C ASP A 33 7.09 28.69 -10.02
N TYR A 34 5.93 29.10 -10.52
CA TYR A 34 5.47 28.77 -11.86
C TYR A 34 6.15 29.59 -12.96
N LYS A 35 6.77 30.74 -12.66
CA LYS A 35 7.35 31.66 -13.67
C LYS A 35 8.49 31.05 -14.47
N LEU A 36 9.19 30.09 -13.87
CA LEU A 36 10.28 29.37 -14.51
C LEU A 36 9.80 28.43 -15.63
N PHE A 37 8.52 28.06 -15.66
CA PHE A 37 7.96 27.20 -16.72
C PHE A 37 7.87 27.90 -18.08
N LEU A 38 7.51 29.19 -18.15
CA LEU A 38 7.45 29.91 -19.44
C LEU A 38 8.80 29.90 -20.16
N SER A 39 9.89 30.02 -19.40
CA SER A 39 11.25 30.00 -19.97
C SER A 39 11.65 28.65 -20.59
N MET A 40 10.92 27.56 -20.29
CA MET A 40 11.11 26.24 -20.89
C MET A 40 10.34 26.07 -22.20
N PHE A 41 9.23 26.79 -22.40
CA PHE A 41 8.44 26.73 -23.64
C PHE A 41 9.03 27.59 -24.77
N ASP A 42 9.68 28.71 -24.43
CA ASP A 42 10.25 29.64 -25.42
C ASP A 42 11.58 29.17 -26.07
N LYS A 43 12.17 28.07 -25.59
CA LYS A 43 13.45 27.55 -26.13
C LYS A 43 13.29 26.12 -26.61
N HIS A 44 13.38 25.93 -27.92
CA HIS A 44 13.55 24.60 -28.51
C HIS A 44 14.79 23.91 -27.92
N GLY A 45 14.57 22.91 -27.05
CA GLY A 45 15.57 21.89 -26.72
C GLY A 45 16.35 22.05 -25.41
N VAL A 46 15.70 22.28 -24.26
CA VAL A 46 16.37 22.10 -22.95
C VAL A 46 15.55 21.25 -21.99
N SER A 47 16.08 20.05 -21.73
CA SER A 47 15.66 19.10 -20.70
C SER A 47 15.95 19.64 -19.28
N SER A 48 14.94 19.50 -18.40
CA SER A 48 15.06 19.27 -16.95
C SER A 48 16.15 20.04 -16.19
N LYS A 49 15.87 21.27 -15.76
CA LYS A 49 16.53 21.86 -14.57
C LYS A 49 15.50 22.04 -13.47
N ALA A 50 15.83 21.54 -12.28
CA ALA A 50 14.99 21.61 -11.10
C ALA A 50 14.74 23.06 -10.69
N ILE A 51 13.47 23.37 -10.46
CA ILE A 51 12.94 24.68 -10.04
C ILE A 51 13.46 24.95 -8.62
N ARG A 52 14.15 26.08 -8.42
CA ARG A 52 14.54 26.52 -7.07
C ARG A 52 13.37 27.27 -6.42
N LYS A 53 13.15 26.91 -5.16
CA LYS A 53 12.10 27.38 -4.24
C LYS A 53 12.33 28.84 -3.85
N GLY A 54 11.33 29.70 -4.03
CA GLY A 54 11.37 31.12 -3.63
C GLY A 54 11.10 31.31 -2.14
N GLU A 55 11.65 32.38 -1.56
CA GLU A 55 11.52 32.76 -0.14
C GLU A 55 10.18 33.48 0.11
N LYS A 56 9.52 33.15 1.23
CA LYS A 56 8.09 33.40 1.50
C LYS A 56 7.94 34.48 2.59
N ASP A 57 7.96 35.75 2.20
CA ASP A 57 7.61 36.88 3.10
C ASP A 57 6.12 37.23 2.94
N PHE A 58 5.32 36.95 3.98
CA PHE A 58 3.86 37.18 3.99
C PHE A 58 3.42 38.49 4.65
N GLU A 59 4.35 39.40 4.95
CA GLU A 59 3.94 40.72 5.43
C GLU A 59 3.40 41.56 4.28
N SER A 60 2.21 42.11 4.48
CA SER A 60 1.56 43.01 3.51
C SER A 60 2.33 44.33 3.44
N HIS A 61 3.35 44.38 2.61
CA HIS A 61 4.00 45.63 2.27
C HIS A 61 3.06 46.41 1.35
N GLY A 62 2.84 47.71 1.63
CA GLY A 62 1.88 48.59 0.94
C GLY A 62 2.17 48.87 -0.54
N THR A 63 2.84 47.97 -1.25
CA THR A 63 3.13 48.05 -2.69
C THR A 63 2.36 46.94 -3.43
N ARG A 64 1.74 47.26 -4.58
CA ARG A 64 1.03 46.31 -5.46
C ARG A 64 1.95 45.28 -6.16
N ALA A 65 3.20 45.19 -5.73
CA ALA A 65 4.20 44.32 -6.35
C ALA A 65 3.90 42.83 -6.09
N GLN A 66 3.38 42.49 -4.91
CA GLN A 66 2.97 41.13 -4.56
C GLN A 66 1.75 40.67 -5.36
N ASP A 67 0.72 41.52 -5.47
CA ASP A 67 -0.48 41.24 -6.29
C ASP A 67 -0.11 41.01 -7.76
N GLY A 68 0.74 41.88 -8.33
CA GLY A 68 1.24 41.70 -9.69
C GLY A 68 2.09 40.43 -9.86
N LEU A 69 2.84 40.03 -8.82
CA LEU A 69 3.62 38.80 -8.84
C LEU A 69 2.71 37.56 -8.89
N LEU A 70 1.64 37.56 -8.08
CA LEU A 70 0.62 36.51 -8.00
C LEU A 70 -0.18 36.40 -9.29
N GLU A 71 -0.64 37.53 -9.83
CA GLU A 71 -1.41 37.57 -11.08
C GLU A 71 -0.57 37.07 -12.26
N ALA A 72 0.70 37.49 -12.34
CA ALA A 72 1.63 36.95 -13.32
C ALA A 72 1.83 35.44 -13.15
N SER A 73 1.92 34.93 -11.91
CA SER A 73 2.02 33.50 -11.66
C SER A 73 0.76 32.73 -12.09
N ARG A 74 -0.43 33.30 -11.90
CA ARG A 74 -1.71 32.72 -12.36
C ARG A 74 -1.77 32.66 -13.88
N GLN A 75 -1.44 33.75 -14.56
CA GLN A 75 -1.40 33.78 -16.03
C GLN A 75 -0.38 32.79 -16.60
N VAL A 76 0.78 32.63 -15.96
CA VAL A 76 1.75 31.60 -16.35
C VAL A 76 1.14 30.21 -16.22
N MET A 77 0.47 29.93 -15.11
CA MET A 77 -0.20 28.65 -14.89
C MET A 77 -1.27 28.40 -15.97
N ASP A 78 -2.11 29.38 -16.28
CA ASP A 78 -3.13 29.28 -17.31
C ASP A 78 -2.52 29.01 -18.69
N ASN A 79 -1.41 29.69 -19.04
CA ASN A 79 -0.70 29.45 -20.29
C ASN A 79 -0.08 28.04 -20.36
N VAL A 80 0.48 27.55 -19.26
CA VAL A 80 1.07 26.21 -19.18
C VAL A 80 -0.02 25.13 -19.25
N LEU A 81 -1.16 25.34 -18.59
CA LEU A 81 -2.30 24.43 -18.61
C LEU A 81 -3.03 24.45 -19.97
N GLY A 82 -3.06 25.60 -20.64
CA GLY A 82 -3.66 25.78 -21.97
C GLY A 82 -2.81 25.22 -23.13
N TYR A 83 -1.59 24.73 -22.88
CA TYR A 83 -0.74 24.15 -23.91
C TYR A 83 -1.34 22.83 -24.43
N THR A 84 -1.71 22.81 -25.71
CA THR A 84 -2.16 21.59 -26.39
C THR A 84 -1.00 20.62 -26.56
N ARG A 85 -1.13 19.44 -25.96
CA ARG A 85 -0.16 18.36 -26.16
C ARG A 85 -0.34 17.74 -27.53
N ILE A 86 0.76 17.52 -28.24
CA ILE A 86 0.78 16.90 -29.57
C ILE A 86 1.54 15.58 -29.47
N HIS A 87 0.93 14.50 -29.95
CA HIS A 87 1.60 13.21 -30.06
C HIS A 87 2.54 13.21 -31.26
N ARG A 88 3.77 12.72 -31.09
CA ARG A 88 4.68 12.52 -32.21
C ARG A 88 4.29 11.26 -32.97
N GLU A 89 4.30 11.31 -34.29
CA GLU A 89 3.90 10.19 -35.16
C GLU A 89 4.70 8.89 -34.90
N ASP A 90 5.97 9.01 -34.48
CA ASP A 90 6.86 7.88 -34.20
C ASP A 90 6.52 7.16 -32.88
N ALA A 91 6.07 7.91 -31.88
CA ALA A 91 5.75 7.43 -30.53
C ALA A 91 4.25 7.38 -30.21
N TRP A 92 3.39 7.65 -31.20
CA TRP A 92 1.95 7.68 -31.04
C TRP A 92 1.35 6.28 -30.76
N VAL A 93 0.41 6.25 -29.82
CA VAL A 93 -0.33 5.06 -29.39
C VAL A 93 -1.80 5.41 -29.35
N ARG A 94 -2.61 4.75 -30.17
CA ARG A 94 -4.07 4.89 -30.18
C ARG A 94 -4.74 3.86 -29.26
N GLY A 95 -5.68 4.32 -28.44
CA GLY A 95 -6.60 3.48 -27.67
C GLY A 95 -8.04 3.66 -28.16
N TRP A 96 -8.72 2.56 -28.45
CA TRP A 96 -10.12 2.55 -28.90
C TRP A 96 -11.07 2.25 -27.74
N CYS A 97 -12.04 3.12 -27.52
CA CYS A 97 -13.02 2.99 -26.45
C CYS A 97 -14.19 2.08 -26.86
N PHE A 98 -14.34 0.95 -26.16
CA PHE A 98 -15.43 -0.01 -26.32
C PHE A 98 -16.03 -0.40 -24.96
N PRO A 99 -16.87 0.46 -24.36
CA PRO A 99 -17.37 0.27 -22.99
C PRO A 99 -18.24 -0.97 -22.81
N ASP A 100 -18.96 -1.38 -23.86
CA ASP A 100 -19.94 -2.48 -23.81
C ASP A 100 -19.44 -3.79 -24.40
N TRP A 101 -18.20 -3.83 -24.89
CA TRP A 101 -17.69 -4.98 -25.65
C TRP A 101 -17.66 -6.29 -24.85
N TRP A 102 -17.36 -6.22 -23.56
CA TRP A 102 -17.32 -7.38 -22.67
C TRP A 102 -18.58 -7.53 -21.81
N ALA A 103 -19.66 -6.78 -22.08
CA ALA A 103 -20.84 -6.73 -21.22
C ALA A 103 -21.49 -8.10 -20.98
N GLU A 104 -21.52 -8.94 -22.02
CA GLU A 104 -22.18 -10.25 -22.08
C GLU A 104 -21.31 -11.42 -21.58
N MET A 105 -20.01 -11.21 -21.32
CA MET A 105 -19.16 -12.30 -20.83
C MET A 105 -19.50 -12.65 -19.37
N GLU A 106 -19.65 -13.95 -19.12
CA GLU A 106 -19.87 -14.50 -17.78
C GLU A 106 -18.71 -14.18 -16.82
N LEU A 107 -19.01 -14.15 -15.51
CA LEU A 107 -18.08 -13.93 -14.38
C LEU A 107 -16.84 -14.87 -14.37
N ALA A 108 -16.75 -15.86 -15.26
CA ALA A 108 -15.60 -16.76 -15.35
C ALA A 108 -14.26 -16.00 -15.53
N GLY A 109 -14.24 -14.89 -16.27
CA GLY A 109 -13.05 -14.05 -16.42
C GLY A 109 -12.70 -13.22 -15.17
N GLU A 110 -13.68 -12.92 -14.32
CA GLU A 110 -13.48 -12.20 -13.05
C GLU A 110 -12.78 -13.10 -12.03
N LYS A 111 -13.07 -14.40 -12.02
CA LYS A 111 -12.39 -15.41 -11.18
C LYS A 111 -10.89 -15.55 -11.48
N GLU A 112 -10.47 -15.30 -12.72
CA GLU A 112 -9.04 -15.26 -13.10
C GLU A 112 -8.39 -13.87 -12.86
N GLY A 113 -9.12 -12.94 -12.20
CA GLY A 113 -8.70 -11.57 -11.95
C GLY A 113 -8.46 -10.77 -13.22
N LEU A 114 -9.05 -11.18 -14.36
CA LEU A 114 -8.84 -10.51 -15.65
C LEU A 114 -9.62 -9.20 -15.74
N TRP A 115 -10.69 -9.05 -14.95
CA TRP A 115 -11.58 -7.88 -14.95
C TRP A 115 -12.12 -7.56 -16.36
N LEU A 116 -12.49 -8.58 -17.13
CA LEU A 116 -12.84 -8.42 -18.54
C LEU A 116 -13.98 -7.42 -18.76
N ARG A 117 -15.03 -7.50 -17.95
CA ARG A 117 -16.21 -6.62 -18.05
C ARG A 117 -15.88 -5.15 -17.81
N ASP A 118 -14.83 -4.87 -17.05
CA ASP A 118 -14.40 -3.51 -16.73
C ASP A 118 -13.32 -2.98 -17.67
N ARG A 119 -12.82 -3.81 -18.60
CA ARG A 119 -11.83 -3.34 -19.58
C ARG A 119 -12.53 -2.69 -20.75
N VAL A 120 -12.34 -1.38 -20.87
CA VAL A 120 -13.12 -0.55 -21.79
C VAL A 120 -12.29 0.04 -22.92
N VAL A 121 -10.96 -0.04 -22.87
CA VAL A 121 -10.10 0.49 -23.95
C VAL A 121 -9.19 -0.59 -24.52
N MET A 122 -9.24 -0.79 -25.84
CA MET A 122 -8.31 -1.65 -26.57
C MET A 122 -7.17 -0.83 -27.17
N VAL A 123 -5.92 -1.24 -26.97
CA VAL A 123 -4.76 -0.55 -27.55
C VAL A 123 -4.47 -1.10 -28.94
N GLU A 124 -4.38 -0.22 -29.94
CA GLU A 124 -4.14 -0.59 -31.34
C GLU A 124 -2.69 -1.07 -31.56
N HIS A 125 -1.74 -0.29 -31.03
CA HIS A 125 -0.31 -0.54 -31.17
C HIS A 125 0.37 -0.54 -29.81
N GLU A 126 1.00 -1.67 -29.48
CA GLU A 126 1.76 -1.83 -28.26
C GLU A 126 3.16 -1.20 -28.41
N ARG A 127 3.26 0.14 -28.25
CA ARG A 127 4.55 0.84 -28.24
C ARG A 127 4.88 1.42 -26.86
N GLY A 128 6.11 1.19 -26.39
CA GLY A 128 6.65 1.78 -25.16
C GLY A 128 6.80 0.80 -23.98
N THR A 129 7.41 1.28 -22.90
CA THR A 129 7.81 0.47 -21.74
C THR A 129 6.80 0.45 -20.59
N TRP A 130 5.67 1.15 -20.73
CA TRP A 130 4.61 1.28 -19.72
C TRP A 130 3.76 0.01 -19.55
N GLN A 131 3.82 -0.92 -20.50
CA GLN A 131 3.05 -2.17 -20.49
C GLN A 131 3.49 -3.17 -19.43
N LYS A 132 4.60 -2.91 -18.72
CA LYS A 132 5.10 -3.81 -17.67
C LYS A 132 4.05 -4.08 -16.59
N ASP A 133 3.28 -3.06 -16.24
CA ASP A 133 2.29 -3.10 -15.17
C ASP A 133 0.95 -2.44 -15.53
N ILE A 134 0.77 -2.00 -16.78
CA ILE A 134 -0.49 -1.45 -17.30
C ILE A 134 -1.05 -2.37 -18.38
N GLY A 135 -2.36 -2.58 -18.34
CA GLY A 135 -3.14 -3.33 -19.31
C GLY A 135 -2.96 -4.84 -19.19
N ARG A 136 -3.87 -5.61 -19.76
CA ARG A 136 -3.77 -7.07 -19.82
C ARG A 136 -4.16 -7.57 -21.20
N ALA A 137 -3.30 -8.42 -21.76
CA ALA A 137 -3.61 -9.12 -23.00
C ALA A 137 -4.59 -10.25 -22.70
N ILE A 138 -5.67 -10.33 -23.46
CA ILE A 138 -6.72 -11.33 -23.23
C ILE A 138 -6.24 -12.69 -23.76
N PRO A 139 -6.30 -13.77 -22.95
CA PRO A 139 -5.87 -15.09 -23.38
C PRO A 139 -6.65 -15.59 -24.60
N GLY A 140 -5.97 -16.20 -25.57
CA GLY A 140 -6.59 -16.75 -26.78
C GLY A 140 -7.49 -17.97 -26.57
N LYS A 141 -7.67 -18.44 -25.32
CA LYS A 141 -8.69 -19.45 -24.96
C LYS A 141 -10.12 -18.89 -25.06
N ILE A 142 -10.26 -17.57 -24.99
CA ILE A 142 -11.53 -16.89 -25.18
C ILE A 142 -11.65 -16.66 -26.69
N GLU A 143 -12.53 -17.38 -27.37
CA GLU A 143 -12.71 -17.25 -28.82
C GLU A 143 -13.60 -16.02 -29.14
N ARG A 144 -13.05 -14.82 -28.92
CA ARG A 144 -13.69 -13.53 -29.27
C ARG A 144 -12.72 -12.61 -30.00
N LEU A 145 -13.26 -11.72 -30.83
CA LEU A 145 -12.46 -10.67 -31.48
C LEU A 145 -11.82 -9.75 -30.44
N GLY A 146 -10.58 -9.31 -30.72
CA GLY A 146 -9.77 -8.55 -29.78
C GLY A 146 -8.98 -9.40 -28.76
N THR A 147 -9.04 -10.74 -28.85
CA THR A 147 -8.14 -11.61 -28.08
C THR A 147 -6.71 -11.51 -28.56
N GLY A 148 -5.76 -11.71 -27.64
CA GLY A 148 -4.34 -11.44 -27.88
C GLY A 148 -3.96 -9.95 -27.94
N ARG A 149 -4.93 -9.02 -27.95
CA ARG A 149 -4.69 -7.57 -27.83
C ARG A 149 -4.63 -7.13 -26.39
N LEU A 150 -3.93 -6.02 -26.14
CA LEU A 150 -3.88 -5.35 -24.85
C LEU A 150 -5.16 -4.54 -24.58
N TRP A 151 -5.81 -4.84 -23.48
CA TRP A 151 -6.99 -4.11 -23.00
C TRP A 151 -6.70 -3.41 -21.68
N LEU A 152 -7.21 -2.20 -21.51
CA LEU A 152 -7.01 -1.34 -20.35
C LEU A 152 -8.28 -1.21 -19.51
N LEU A 153 -8.10 -1.17 -18.20
CA LEU A 153 -9.09 -0.69 -17.25
C LEU A 153 -9.26 0.84 -17.34
N PRO A 154 -10.37 1.41 -16.83
CA PRO A 154 -10.60 2.84 -16.89
C PRO A 154 -9.48 3.66 -16.20
N GLU A 155 -8.97 3.24 -15.04
CA GLU A 155 -7.86 3.91 -14.35
C GLU A 155 -6.56 3.92 -15.16
N GLU A 156 -6.30 2.82 -15.87
CA GLU A 156 -5.14 2.66 -16.74
C GLU A 156 -5.25 3.58 -17.95
N ALA A 157 -6.44 3.65 -18.55
CA ALA A 157 -6.73 4.49 -19.71
C ALA A 157 -6.59 5.97 -19.37
N ILE A 158 -7.31 6.47 -18.35
CA ILE A 158 -7.25 7.88 -17.95
C ILE A 158 -5.79 8.26 -17.62
N PHE A 159 -5.05 7.41 -16.90
CA PHE A 159 -3.65 7.68 -16.55
C PHE A 159 -2.73 7.82 -17.77
N LEU A 160 -2.91 7.00 -18.81
CA LEU A 160 -2.11 7.13 -20.04
C LEU A 160 -2.48 8.37 -20.85
N VAL A 161 -3.77 8.75 -20.87
CA VAL A 161 -4.26 9.97 -21.54
C VAL A 161 -3.75 11.22 -20.81
N GLU A 162 -3.90 11.30 -19.47
CA GLU A 162 -3.37 12.40 -18.66
C GLU A 162 -1.86 12.61 -18.85
N ARG A 163 -1.13 11.52 -19.02
CA ARG A 163 0.31 11.55 -19.27
C ARG A 163 0.68 11.98 -20.70
N GLY A 164 -0.27 12.00 -21.63
CA GLY A 164 -0.02 12.19 -23.05
C GLY A 164 0.73 11.02 -23.70
N THR A 165 0.68 9.83 -23.11
CA THR A 165 1.29 8.61 -23.69
C THR A 165 0.36 7.97 -24.72
N MET A 166 -0.95 8.10 -24.53
CA MET A 166 -1.97 7.48 -25.37
C MET A 166 -2.99 8.53 -25.83
N ASP A 167 -3.41 8.39 -27.07
CA ASP A 167 -4.47 9.15 -27.70
C ASP A 167 -5.75 8.30 -27.73
N LEU A 168 -6.83 8.79 -27.13
CA LEU A 168 -8.06 8.01 -26.91
C LEU A 168 -9.09 8.33 -27.98
N TRP A 169 -9.72 7.31 -28.56
CA TRP A 169 -10.65 7.47 -29.68
C TRP A 169 -11.97 6.73 -29.43
N TRP A 170 -13.07 7.36 -29.82
CA TRP A 170 -14.37 6.71 -29.96
C TRP A 170 -14.51 6.14 -31.38
N PRO A 171 -14.79 4.83 -31.53
CA PRO A 171 -14.87 4.20 -32.83
C PRO A 171 -16.19 4.52 -33.54
N ASN A 172 -16.13 4.83 -34.84
CA ASN A 172 -17.31 4.94 -35.72
C ASN A 172 -17.62 3.62 -36.44
N ARG A 173 -16.68 2.67 -36.41
CA ARG A 173 -16.81 1.34 -37.01
C ARG A 173 -16.83 0.28 -35.91
N GLN A 174 -17.36 -0.91 -36.24
CA GLN A 174 -17.32 -2.01 -35.29
C GLN A 174 -15.88 -2.56 -35.16
N LEU A 175 -15.61 -3.31 -34.10
CA LEU A 175 -14.27 -3.80 -33.79
C LEU A 175 -13.71 -4.68 -34.93
N GLU A 176 -14.57 -5.45 -35.59
CA GLU A 176 -14.29 -6.29 -36.77
C GLU A 176 -13.61 -5.50 -37.89
N ASP A 177 -14.06 -4.26 -38.11
CA ASP A 177 -13.60 -3.41 -39.19
C ASP A 177 -12.31 -2.68 -38.84
N ILE A 178 -12.07 -2.46 -37.55
CA ILE A 178 -10.91 -1.76 -37.00
C ILE A 178 -9.72 -2.72 -36.87
N LEU A 179 -9.96 -3.98 -36.50
CA LEU A 179 -8.91 -4.97 -36.38
C LEU A 179 -8.33 -5.34 -37.75
N PRO A 180 -6.99 -5.42 -37.90
CA PRO A 180 -6.40 -5.92 -39.14
C PRO A 180 -6.77 -7.39 -39.35
N HIS A 181 -7.07 -7.78 -40.59
CA HIS A 181 -7.33 -9.17 -40.95
C HIS A 181 -6.10 -10.05 -40.63
N ALA A 182 -6.34 -11.37 -40.49
CA ALA A 182 -5.36 -12.38 -40.05
C ALA A 182 -4.00 -12.38 -40.79
N ASP A 183 -3.92 -11.72 -41.95
CA ASP A 183 -2.69 -11.56 -42.74
C ASP A 183 -1.74 -10.46 -42.22
N GLY A 184 -2.06 -9.80 -41.10
CA GLY A 184 -1.17 -8.86 -40.41
C GLY A 184 -0.87 -7.55 -41.17
N LYS A 185 -1.46 -7.35 -42.35
CA LYS A 185 -1.39 -6.08 -43.07
C LYS A 185 -2.35 -5.09 -42.41
N ILE A 186 -1.79 -4.06 -41.79
CA ILE A 186 -2.51 -2.87 -41.34
C ILE A 186 -3.29 -2.33 -42.55
N LYS A 187 -4.60 -2.06 -42.41
CA LYS A 187 -5.35 -1.35 -43.45
C LYS A 187 -4.62 -0.02 -43.68
N THR A 188 -4.01 0.16 -44.86
CA THR A 188 -3.50 1.45 -45.33
C THR A 188 -4.64 2.46 -45.24
N GLY A 189 -4.57 3.39 -44.28
CA GLY A 189 -5.67 4.32 -43.99
C GLY A 189 -5.64 4.86 -42.57
N MET A 190 -5.36 4.05 -41.55
CA MET A 190 -5.48 4.45 -40.13
C MET A 190 -4.28 5.26 -39.60
N GLY A 191 -3.90 6.33 -40.30
CA GLY A 191 -2.97 7.33 -39.77
C GLY A 191 -3.53 8.07 -38.56
N PRO A 192 -2.72 8.89 -37.86
CA PRO A 192 -3.16 9.65 -36.68
C PRO A 192 -4.38 10.54 -36.96
N ASP A 193 -4.53 11.04 -38.19
CA ASP A 193 -5.64 11.91 -38.62
C ASP A 193 -6.73 11.22 -39.45
N ASP A 194 -6.90 9.90 -39.32
CA ASP A 194 -8.00 9.19 -39.98
C ASP A 194 -9.32 9.35 -39.21
N TYR A 195 -10.02 10.46 -39.41
CA TYR A 195 -11.31 10.75 -38.77
C TYR A 195 -12.47 9.90 -39.35
N ASP A 196 -12.26 9.16 -40.44
CA ASP A 196 -13.28 8.28 -41.02
C ASP A 196 -13.47 6.98 -40.22
N VAL A 197 -12.53 6.67 -39.32
CA VAL A 197 -12.59 5.47 -38.46
C VAL A 197 -13.11 5.77 -37.05
N GLY A 198 -13.07 7.02 -36.61
CA GLY A 198 -13.53 7.42 -35.29
C GLY A 198 -13.30 8.89 -34.95
N LEU A 199 -13.60 9.24 -33.71
CA LEU A 199 -13.48 10.58 -33.15
C LEU A 199 -12.44 10.59 -32.01
N PRO A 200 -11.42 11.45 -32.01
CA PRO A 200 -10.55 11.61 -30.85
C PRO A 200 -11.31 12.19 -29.67
N LEU A 201 -11.05 11.67 -28.49
CA LEU A 201 -11.67 12.05 -27.23
C LEU A 201 -10.70 12.93 -26.43
N SER A 202 -11.21 14.03 -25.90
CA SER A 202 -10.45 14.89 -25.00
C SER A 202 -10.22 14.22 -23.64
N LEU A 203 -9.36 14.82 -22.81
CA LEU A 203 -9.15 14.36 -21.44
C LEU A 203 -10.45 14.45 -20.63
N GLU A 204 -11.22 15.54 -20.79
CA GLU A 204 -12.51 15.73 -20.13
C GLU A 204 -13.52 14.67 -20.58
N ALA A 205 -13.51 14.31 -21.87
CA ALA A 205 -14.34 13.23 -22.38
C ALA A 205 -13.96 11.89 -21.75
N ALA A 206 -12.66 11.57 -21.63
CA ALA A 206 -12.19 10.37 -20.94
C ALA A 206 -12.67 10.32 -19.48
N TYR A 207 -12.57 11.44 -18.76
CA TYR A 207 -13.11 11.56 -17.40
C TYR A 207 -14.62 11.33 -17.35
N SER A 208 -15.38 11.91 -18.27
CA SER A 208 -16.83 11.75 -18.32
C SER A 208 -17.29 10.31 -18.61
N LEU A 209 -16.52 9.57 -19.42
CA LEU A 209 -16.83 8.19 -19.80
C LEU A 209 -16.47 7.20 -18.69
N PHE A 210 -15.34 7.41 -18.04
CA PHE A 210 -14.72 6.43 -17.16
C PHE A 210 -14.88 6.73 -15.67
N ILE A 211 -15.20 7.96 -15.28
CA ILE A 211 -15.54 8.27 -13.89
C ILE A 211 -17.04 8.11 -13.67
N GLY A 212 -17.42 7.37 -12.62
CA GLY A 212 -18.82 7.12 -12.28
C GLY A 212 -18.99 6.72 -10.82
N ASN A 213 -20.16 6.19 -10.50
CA ASN A 213 -20.43 5.67 -9.17
C ASN A 213 -19.83 4.27 -8.99
N GLU A 214 -19.73 3.86 -7.73
CA GLU A 214 -19.26 2.54 -7.38
C GLU A 214 -20.16 1.43 -7.95
N GLY A 215 -19.55 0.38 -8.50
CA GLY A 215 -20.26 -0.73 -9.13
C GLY A 215 -20.71 -0.49 -10.58
N GLU A 216 -20.55 0.73 -11.12
CA GLU A 216 -20.80 0.97 -12.55
C GLU A 216 -19.73 0.27 -13.41
N ARG A 217 -20.17 -0.61 -14.31
CA ARG A 217 -19.29 -1.37 -15.21
C ARG A 217 -18.40 -0.43 -16.02
N GLY A 218 -17.12 -0.76 -16.11
CA GLY A 218 -16.19 -0.04 -16.97
C GLY A 218 -15.89 1.39 -16.50
N LYS A 219 -16.31 1.72 -15.28
CA LYS A 219 -16.02 2.99 -14.62
C LYS A 219 -15.28 2.77 -13.32
N LEU A 220 -14.76 3.85 -12.77
CA LEU A 220 -14.25 3.92 -11.41
C LEU A 220 -14.69 5.20 -10.72
N THR A 221 -14.61 5.23 -9.39
CA THR A 221 -14.87 6.47 -8.67
C THR A 221 -13.69 7.42 -8.80
N LEU A 222 -13.95 8.73 -8.71
CA LEU A 222 -12.89 9.74 -8.75
C LEU A 222 -11.82 9.52 -7.64
N PRO A 223 -12.19 9.20 -6.37
CA PRO A 223 -11.22 8.86 -5.33
C PRO A 223 -10.32 7.68 -5.70
N GLN A 224 -10.88 6.61 -6.28
CA GLN A 224 -10.10 5.45 -6.73
C GLN A 224 -9.06 5.87 -7.79
N TYR A 225 -9.44 6.76 -8.72
CA TYR A 225 -8.53 7.26 -9.73
C TYR A 225 -7.41 8.12 -9.14
N GLN A 226 -7.75 8.99 -8.19
CA GLN A 226 -6.78 9.84 -7.50
C GLN A 226 -5.73 9.00 -6.76
N VAL A 227 -6.17 7.94 -6.06
CA VAL A 227 -5.25 6.98 -5.40
C VAL A 227 -4.38 6.25 -6.42
N TYR A 228 -4.98 5.72 -7.49
CA TYR A 228 -4.23 5.03 -8.55
C TYR A 228 -3.14 5.92 -9.14
N SER A 229 -3.52 7.13 -9.57
CA SER A 229 -2.61 8.05 -10.24
C SER A 229 -1.51 8.58 -9.28
N ASN A 230 -1.82 8.78 -7.99
CA ASN A 230 -0.84 9.11 -6.96
C ASN A 230 0.21 8.00 -6.80
N LEU A 231 -0.23 6.75 -6.59
CA LEU A 231 0.66 5.60 -6.42
C LEU A 231 1.53 5.34 -7.67
N LYS A 232 0.94 5.46 -8.86
CA LYS A 232 1.68 5.31 -10.12
C LYS A 232 2.74 6.39 -10.30
N ARG A 233 2.44 7.65 -9.94
CA ARG A 233 3.42 8.75 -9.96
C ARG A 233 4.53 8.56 -8.93
N ALA A 234 4.21 7.97 -7.78
CA ALA A 234 5.20 7.59 -6.77
C ALA A 234 6.08 6.38 -7.17
N GLY A 235 5.85 5.78 -8.35
CA GLY A 235 6.68 4.70 -8.88
C GLY A 235 6.33 3.32 -8.34
N PHE A 236 5.14 3.14 -7.77
CA PHE A 236 4.62 1.82 -7.41
C PHE A 236 4.00 1.12 -8.62
N ILE A 237 4.01 -0.20 -8.55
CA ILE A 237 3.22 -1.04 -9.45
C ILE A 237 1.85 -1.24 -8.79
N VAL A 238 0.77 -0.93 -9.52
CA VAL A 238 -0.60 -0.95 -8.99
C VAL A 238 -1.47 -1.78 -9.92
N LEU A 239 -2.16 -2.78 -9.35
CA LEU A 239 -3.18 -3.54 -10.05
C LEU A 239 -4.48 -3.50 -9.24
N ARG A 240 -5.63 -3.52 -9.94
CA ARG A 240 -6.93 -3.75 -9.32
C ARG A 240 -6.91 -5.12 -8.64
N ALA A 241 -7.26 -5.17 -7.36
CA ALA A 241 -7.40 -6.43 -6.61
C ALA A 241 -8.45 -7.31 -7.30
N PRO A 242 -8.38 -8.66 -7.25
CA PRO A 242 -9.47 -9.51 -7.75
C PRO A 242 -10.73 -9.34 -6.90
N PRO A 243 -11.92 -9.75 -7.41
CA PRO A 243 -13.14 -9.73 -6.61
C PRO A 243 -12.95 -10.53 -5.32
N TYR A 244 -13.57 -10.07 -4.23
CA TYR A 244 -13.55 -10.82 -2.99
C TYR A 244 -14.27 -12.16 -3.16
N GLU A 245 -13.56 -13.27 -2.94
CA GLU A 245 -14.16 -14.59 -2.87
C GLU A 245 -14.33 -14.96 -1.40
N ALA A 246 -15.58 -15.08 -0.95
CA ALA A 246 -15.87 -15.58 0.38
C ALA A 246 -15.30 -17.00 0.51
N HIS A 247 -14.27 -17.17 1.33
CA HIS A 247 -13.77 -18.49 1.66
C HIS A 247 -14.82 -19.19 2.53
N THR A 248 -15.58 -20.11 1.94
CA THR A 248 -16.41 -21.01 2.74
C THR A 248 -15.46 -21.82 3.62
N PRO A 249 -15.51 -21.69 4.96
CA PRO A 249 -14.63 -22.48 5.80
C PRO A 249 -14.96 -23.96 5.53
N ALA A 250 -14.00 -24.70 4.98
CA ALA A 250 -14.12 -26.14 4.90
C ALA A 250 -14.31 -26.64 6.34
N PRO A 251 -15.33 -27.47 6.63
CA PRO A 251 -15.55 -27.96 7.97
C PRO A 251 -14.28 -28.71 8.39
N GLN A 252 -13.52 -28.15 9.33
CA GLN A 252 -12.41 -28.85 9.93
C GLN A 252 -13.01 -30.08 10.61
N SER A 253 -12.79 -31.26 10.02
CA SER A 253 -13.19 -32.50 10.65
C SER A 253 -12.41 -32.61 11.95
N LYS A 254 -13.11 -32.46 13.07
CA LYS A 254 -12.53 -32.71 14.39
C LYS A 254 -12.03 -34.15 14.36
N THR A 255 -10.71 -34.32 14.47
CA THR A 255 -10.14 -35.67 14.59
C THR A 255 -10.72 -36.35 15.83
N LEU A 256 -10.91 -37.67 15.81
CA LEU A 256 -11.44 -38.44 16.97
C LEU A 256 -10.64 -38.15 18.25
N TRP A 257 -9.35 -37.85 18.12
CA TRP A 257 -8.49 -37.38 19.21
C TRP A 257 -8.87 -35.98 19.70
N GLN A 258 -9.13 -34.99 18.83
CA GLN A 258 -9.64 -33.68 19.26
C GLN A 258 -11.02 -33.77 19.93
N TRP A 259 -11.88 -34.71 19.52
CA TRP A 259 -13.14 -34.98 20.20
C TRP A 259 -12.91 -35.66 21.56
N MET A 260 -12.06 -36.68 21.63
CA MET A 260 -11.72 -37.35 22.90
C MET A 260 -11.04 -36.39 23.87
N PHE A 261 -10.11 -35.55 23.40
CA PHE A 261 -9.48 -34.49 24.18
C PHE A 261 -10.40 -33.27 24.40
N SER A 262 -11.52 -33.13 23.70
CA SER A 262 -12.51 -32.09 24.06
C SER A 262 -13.19 -32.37 25.40
N PHE A 263 -13.24 -33.65 25.81
CA PHE A 263 -13.66 -34.03 27.17
C PHE A 263 -12.55 -33.79 28.23
N PHE A 264 -11.29 -33.64 27.80
CA PHE A 264 -10.14 -33.40 28.67
C PHE A 264 -9.52 -32.00 28.46
N GLY A 265 -10.15 -31.14 27.67
CA GLY A 265 -9.50 -30.02 27.00
C GLY A 265 -10.44 -28.87 26.71
N SER A 266 -11.14 -28.41 27.74
CA SER A 266 -11.23 -26.98 28.04
C SER A 266 -11.56 -26.87 29.52
N GLU A 267 -10.59 -27.27 30.34
CA GLU A 267 -10.40 -26.52 31.57
C GLU A 267 -9.94 -25.14 31.11
N THR A 268 -10.91 -24.31 30.68
CA THR A 268 -10.82 -22.90 31.01
C THR A 268 -10.38 -22.92 32.46
N GLN A 269 -9.19 -22.42 32.73
CA GLN A 269 -8.83 -21.93 34.04
C GLN A 269 -9.85 -20.82 34.35
N THR A 270 -11.08 -21.21 34.64
CA THR A 270 -11.92 -20.59 35.64
C THR A 270 -11.13 -20.79 36.92
N THR A 271 -10.09 -19.95 37.08
CA THR A 271 -9.64 -19.57 38.41
C THR A 271 -10.92 -19.38 39.20
N ASN A 272 -11.12 -20.17 40.26
CA ASN A 272 -12.32 -20.17 41.09
C ASN A 272 -12.73 -18.73 41.38
N ARG A 273 -13.60 -18.17 40.53
CA ARG A 273 -13.91 -16.75 40.52
C ARG A 273 -15.09 -16.63 41.44
N ASN A 274 -14.80 -16.19 42.65
CA ASN A 274 -15.87 -15.84 43.57
C ASN A 274 -16.65 -14.68 42.93
N PRO A 275 -17.98 -14.80 42.77
CA PRO A 275 -18.81 -13.77 42.13
C PRO A 275 -18.85 -12.46 42.94
N SER A 276 -18.38 -12.48 44.18
CA SER A 276 -18.28 -11.34 45.08
C SER A 276 -16.89 -11.27 45.71
N GLY A 277 -16.26 -10.09 45.67
CA GLY A 277 -14.95 -9.84 46.28
C GLY A 277 -14.02 -9.00 45.40
N PRO A 278 -12.77 -8.78 45.83
CA PRO A 278 -11.78 -8.11 45.01
C PRO A 278 -11.42 -8.93 43.76
N LEU A 279 -11.13 -8.25 42.64
CA LEU A 279 -10.76 -8.87 41.36
C LEU A 279 -9.53 -9.80 41.46
N ILE A 280 -8.61 -9.45 42.37
CA ILE A 280 -7.47 -10.28 42.73
C ILE A 280 -7.74 -10.82 44.14
N GLN A 281 -7.72 -12.14 44.29
CA GLN A 281 -7.93 -12.78 45.57
C GLN A 281 -6.80 -12.43 46.55
N PRO A 282 -7.11 -12.10 47.82
CA PRO A 282 -6.07 -11.89 48.82
C PRO A 282 -5.26 -13.18 49.01
N GLY A 283 -3.95 -13.10 48.84
CA GLY A 283 -3.08 -14.28 48.92
C GLY A 283 -1.62 -13.99 48.59
N LEU A 284 -0.76 -14.99 48.81
CA LEU A 284 0.66 -14.91 48.45
C LEU A 284 0.87 -15.39 47.01
N TYR A 285 1.24 -14.47 46.12
CA TYR A 285 1.58 -14.76 44.74
C TYR A 285 3.10 -14.82 44.55
N ARG A 286 3.60 -15.93 43.99
CA ARG A 286 5.05 -16.12 43.70
C ARG A 286 5.42 -15.80 42.25
N ALA A 287 4.43 -15.58 41.41
CA ALA A 287 4.53 -15.19 40.02
C ALA A 287 3.41 -14.20 39.71
N TYR A 288 3.61 -13.35 38.72
CA TYR A 288 2.60 -12.41 38.23
C TYR A 288 1.55 -13.11 37.38
N ARG A 289 1.88 -14.22 36.72
CA ARG A 289 0.93 -14.98 35.88
C ARG A 289 -0.45 -15.21 36.54
N PRO A 290 -0.57 -15.79 37.74
CA PRO A 290 -1.88 -16.02 38.37
C PRO A 290 -2.66 -14.73 38.69
N ILE A 291 -1.96 -13.60 38.89
CA ILE A 291 -2.59 -12.29 39.09
C ILE A 291 -3.20 -11.80 37.77
N TYR A 292 -2.45 -11.85 36.67
CA TYR A 292 -2.92 -11.45 35.34
C TYR A 292 -4.01 -12.36 34.79
N ASP A 293 -4.01 -13.64 35.18
CA ASP A 293 -5.09 -14.58 34.84
C ASP A 293 -6.38 -14.21 35.58
N GLN A 294 -6.31 -13.78 36.84
CA GLN A 294 -7.48 -13.27 37.58
C GLN A 294 -8.01 -11.94 37.01
N LEU A 295 -7.11 -11.06 36.56
CA LEU A 295 -7.46 -9.79 35.90
C LEU A 295 -8.00 -9.95 34.46
N ALA A 296 -7.89 -11.13 33.84
CA ALA A 296 -8.39 -11.38 32.49
C ALA A 296 -9.93 -11.49 32.48
N LEU A 297 -10.63 -10.37 32.64
CA LEU A 297 -12.10 -10.34 32.74
C LEU A 297 -12.78 -10.65 31.41
N LEU A 298 -12.26 -10.07 30.32
CA LEU A 298 -12.76 -10.26 28.96
C LEU A 298 -11.91 -11.32 28.23
N PRO A 299 -12.52 -12.14 27.36
CA PRO A 299 -11.79 -12.97 26.41
C PRO A 299 -10.81 -12.10 25.62
N ARG A 300 -9.56 -12.53 25.54
CA ARG A 300 -8.54 -11.82 24.77
C ARG A 300 -8.66 -12.26 23.32
N HIS A 301 -8.63 -11.30 22.40
CA HIS A 301 -8.54 -11.59 20.97
C HIS A 301 -7.29 -12.39 20.67
N LYS A 302 -7.45 -13.44 19.86
CA LYS A 302 -6.35 -14.29 19.39
C LYS A 302 -6.41 -14.34 17.87
N PRO A 303 -5.38 -13.83 17.17
CA PRO A 303 -5.35 -13.86 15.73
C PRO A 303 -5.14 -15.30 15.26
N LEU A 304 -6.18 -15.87 14.68
CA LEU A 304 -6.11 -17.21 14.10
C LEU A 304 -5.84 -17.11 12.60
N PRO A 305 -5.06 -18.03 12.01
CA PRO A 305 -4.85 -18.06 10.56
C PRO A 305 -6.18 -18.12 9.78
N THR A 306 -7.13 -18.89 10.30
CA THR A 306 -8.49 -19.01 9.79
C THR A 306 -9.43 -18.50 10.88
N PRO A 307 -10.21 -17.43 10.64
CA PRO A 307 -11.11 -16.90 11.64
C PRO A 307 -12.33 -17.83 11.76
N PRO A 308 -12.95 -17.94 12.96
CA PRO A 308 -14.07 -18.85 13.20
C PRO A 308 -15.36 -18.39 12.50
N VAL A 309 -15.51 -17.08 12.33
CA VAL A 309 -16.57 -16.41 11.58
C VAL A 309 -15.86 -15.55 10.54
N VAL A 310 -16.38 -15.52 9.31
CA VAL A 310 -15.83 -14.67 8.24
C VAL A 310 -16.91 -13.68 7.88
N HIS A 311 -16.61 -12.39 8.02
CA HIS A 311 -17.48 -11.30 7.60
C HIS A 311 -17.07 -10.85 6.19
N PRO A 312 -18.02 -10.77 5.23
CA PRO A 312 -17.71 -10.25 3.91
C PRO A 312 -17.41 -8.74 4.01
N PRO A 313 -16.33 -8.24 3.39
CA PRO A 313 -16.05 -6.81 3.36
C PRO A 313 -17.09 -6.08 2.50
N GLU A 314 -17.58 -4.95 3.00
CA GLU A 314 -18.58 -4.11 2.34
C GLU A 314 -17.97 -2.79 1.86
N ASP A 315 -18.65 -2.14 0.91
CA ASP A 315 -18.23 -0.84 0.39
C ASP A 315 -18.47 0.27 1.43
N PRO A 316 -17.52 1.21 1.62
CA PRO A 316 -16.28 1.44 0.87
C PRO A 316 -15.05 0.69 1.44
N TYR A 317 -15.22 -0.06 2.53
CA TYR A 317 -14.16 -0.75 3.28
C TYR A 317 -13.82 -2.12 2.69
N ARG A 318 -13.47 -2.14 1.40
CA ARG A 318 -12.94 -3.32 0.70
C ARG A 318 -11.61 -3.05 0.03
N VAL A 319 -10.75 -4.07 -0.06
CA VAL A 319 -9.49 -3.95 -0.80
C VAL A 319 -9.78 -3.75 -2.29
N PHE A 320 -9.37 -2.61 -2.83
CA PHE A 320 -9.57 -2.26 -4.24
C PHE A 320 -8.27 -2.36 -5.05
N PHE A 321 -7.12 -2.02 -4.46
CA PHE A 321 -5.82 -2.10 -5.11
C PHE A 321 -4.86 -3.03 -4.40
N HIS A 322 -4.13 -3.80 -5.20
CA HIS A 322 -2.89 -4.46 -4.81
C HIS A 322 -1.70 -3.64 -5.32
N VAL A 323 -0.71 -3.42 -4.45
CA VAL A 323 0.42 -2.53 -4.73
C VAL A 323 1.74 -3.21 -4.43
N TRP A 324 2.70 -3.05 -5.33
CA TRP A 324 4.07 -3.58 -5.20
C TRP A 324 5.10 -2.47 -5.31
N LYS A 325 6.19 -2.62 -4.55
CA LYS A 325 7.38 -1.76 -4.65
C LYS A 325 8.17 -2.10 -5.92
N SER A 326 8.66 -1.09 -6.63
CA SER A 326 9.40 -1.24 -7.88
C SER A 326 10.81 -1.85 -7.73
N GLY A 327 11.39 -1.84 -6.54
CA GLY A 327 12.69 -2.47 -6.22
C GLY A 327 12.59 -3.89 -5.64
N GLY A 328 11.42 -4.54 -5.75
CA GLY A 328 11.14 -5.85 -5.16
C GLY A 328 11.56 -7.06 -6.01
N PRO A 329 11.03 -8.25 -5.68
CA PRO A 329 11.14 -9.47 -6.49
C PRO A 329 10.69 -9.24 -7.94
N PRO A 330 11.13 -10.08 -8.91
CA PRO A 330 10.69 -9.96 -10.30
C PRO A 330 9.16 -10.00 -10.39
N PHE A 331 8.59 -8.99 -11.03
CA PHE A 331 7.15 -8.82 -11.16
C PHE A 331 6.63 -9.35 -12.50
N SER A 332 5.48 -10.02 -12.47
CA SER A 332 4.74 -10.46 -13.65
C SER A 332 3.24 -10.18 -13.47
N LYS A 333 2.59 -9.56 -14.47
CA LYS A 333 1.14 -9.30 -14.43
C LYS A 333 0.29 -10.56 -14.38
N LYS A 334 0.79 -11.67 -14.95
CA LYS A 334 0.04 -12.93 -15.03
C LYS A 334 0.03 -13.64 -13.68
N ASN A 335 1.21 -13.74 -13.07
CA ASN A 335 1.41 -14.38 -11.77
C ASN A 335 2.23 -13.43 -10.89
N PRO A 336 1.60 -12.37 -10.34
CA PRO A 336 2.32 -11.41 -9.51
C PRO A 336 2.74 -12.07 -8.18
N PRO A 337 3.89 -11.66 -7.60
CA PRO A 337 4.23 -12.05 -6.23
C PRO A 337 3.19 -11.49 -5.23
N PRO A 338 3.22 -11.89 -3.95
CA PRO A 338 2.37 -11.29 -2.93
C PRO A 338 2.51 -9.76 -2.91
N PRO A 339 1.41 -8.99 -2.84
CA PRO A 339 1.45 -7.54 -2.83
C PRO A 339 2.15 -7.02 -1.57
N SER A 340 2.90 -5.92 -1.73
CA SER A 340 3.53 -5.22 -0.61
C SER A 340 2.49 -4.49 0.25
N PHE A 341 1.46 -3.95 -0.40
CA PHE A 341 0.34 -3.29 0.26
C PHE A 341 -0.98 -3.69 -0.38
N ARG A 342 -2.02 -3.79 0.45
CA ARG A 342 -3.42 -3.93 0.05
C ARG A 342 -4.13 -2.66 0.47
N ILE A 343 -4.79 -2.01 -0.48
CA ILE A 343 -5.35 -0.67 -0.29
C ILE A 343 -6.86 -0.71 -0.52
N ALA A 344 -7.62 -0.34 0.51
CA ALA A 344 -9.00 0.10 0.39
C ALA A 344 -9.05 1.61 0.11
N VAL A 345 -10.04 2.10 -0.63
CA VAL A 345 -10.15 3.52 -0.99
C VAL A 345 -11.45 4.07 -0.43
N VAL A 346 -11.35 5.18 0.29
CA VAL A 346 -12.44 5.77 1.06
C VAL A 346 -12.49 7.27 0.81
N ASP A 347 -13.69 7.81 0.61
CA ASP A 347 -13.93 9.24 0.42
C ASP A 347 -14.35 9.89 1.74
N ALA A 348 -13.51 10.77 2.28
CA ALA A 348 -13.76 11.46 3.54
C ALA A 348 -14.99 12.36 3.50
N GLY A 349 -15.44 12.80 2.32
CA GLY A 349 -16.62 13.64 2.18
C GLY A 349 -17.95 12.93 2.48
N ASN A 350 -17.99 11.61 2.25
CA ASN A 350 -19.21 10.80 2.31
C ASN A 350 -19.16 9.68 3.35
N THR A 351 -18.01 9.46 3.98
CA THR A 351 -17.76 8.31 4.85
C THR A 351 -17.27 8.77 6.22
N CYS A 352 -17.70 8.07 7.27
CA CYS A 352 -17.25 8.28 8.63
C CYS A 352 -16.18 7.24 9.01
N VAL A 353 -15.57 7.39 10.18
CA VAL A 353 -14.66 6.39 10.77
C VAL A 353 -15.33 5.00 10.76
N PRO A 354 -14.65 3.94 10.29
CA PRO A 354 -15.25 2.62 10.17
C PRO A 354 -15.62 2.05 11.53
N THR A 355 -16.71 1.29 11.55
CA THR A 355 -17.12 0.47 12.69
C THR A 355 -16.16 -0.69 12.92
N LEU A 356 -16.27 -1.32 14.09
CA LEU A 356 -15.47 -2.49 14.41
C LEU A 356 -15.73 -3.64 13.42
N GLU A 357 -17.00 -3.89 13.08
CA GLU A 357 -17.41 -4.97 12.16
C GLU A 357 -16.85 -4.76 10.75
N GLU A 358 -16.87 -3.52 10.24
CA GLU A 358 -16.29 -3.17 8.92
C GLU A 358 -14.76 -3.35 8.89
N ILE A 359 -14.05 -2.92 9.94
CA ILE A 359 -12.60 -3.13 10.03
C ILE A 359 -12.26 -4.62 10.19
N GLU A 360 -13.03 -5.36 10.98
CA GLU A 360 -12.86 -6.80 11.15
C GLU A 360 -13.03 -7.53 9.82
N ALA A 361 -14.12 -7.26 9.09
CA ALA A 361 -14.37 -7.81 7.75
C ALA A 361 -13.25 -7.44 6.76
N LEU A 362 -12.80 -6.18 6.76
CA LEU A 362 -11.70 -5.73 5.90
C LEU A 362 -10.39 -6.44 6.23
N LEU A 363 -10.02 -6.57 7.51
CA LEU A 363 -8.82 -7.29 7.93
C LEU A 363 -8.92 -8.77 7.59
N GLU A 364 -10.08 -9.40 7.82
CA GLU A 364 -10.36 -10.80 7.48
C GLU A 364 -10.25 -11.11 6.00
N SER A 365 -10.51 -10.13 5.13
CA SER A 365 -10.29 -10.24 3.69
C SER A 365 -8.81 -10.32 3.28
N THR A 366 -7.88 -10.02 4.19
CA THR A 366 -6.43 -10.07 3.95
C THR A 366 -5.81 -11.36 4.50
N PRO A 367 -4.75 -11.88 3.84
CA PRO A 367 -4.10 -13.10 4.31
C PRO A 367 -3.45 -12.89 5.68
N HIS A 368 -3.41 -13.97 6.47
CA HIS A 368 -2.70 -13.99 7.73
C HIS A 368 -1.19 -13.83 7.50
N ASP A 369 -0.60 -12.82 8.14
CA ASP A 369 0.79 -12.40 8.02
C ASP A 369 1.35 -12.13 9.44
N PRO A 370 1.72 -13.19 10.18
CA PRO A 370 2.19 -13.05 11.54
C PRO A 370 3.55 -12.33 11.59
N PRO A 371 3.87 -11.64 12.70
CA PRO A 371 5.16 -10.99 12.85
C PRO A 371 6.34 -11.94 12.66
N ASN A 372 7.40 -11.47 11.99
CA ASN A 372 8.59 -12.27 11.69
C ASN A 372 9.22 -12.91 12.93
N GLU A 373 9.72 -14.13 12.79
CA GLU A 373 10.42 -14.84 13.88
C GLU A 373 11.66 -14.09 14.38
N SER A 374 12.33 -13.33 13.50
CA SER A 374 13.47 -12.48 13.87
C SER A 374 13.11 -11.36 14.85
N TRP A 375 11.82 -11.04 15.00
CA TRP A 375 11.33 -10.07 15.96
C TRP A 375 10.92 -10.71 17.28
N GLN A 376 11.29 -11.96 17.56
CA GLN A 376 11.08 -12.54 18.88
C GLN A 376 11.91 -11.84 19.96
N GLY A 377 11.38 -11.80 21.19
CA GLY A 377 12.07 -11.27 22.37
C GLY A 377 11.46 -9.99 22.96
N PRO A 378 11.90 -9.59 24.16
CA PRO A 378 11.22 -8.57 24.99
C PRO A 378 11.34 -7.13 24.45
N GLY A 379 12.35 -6.82 23.64
CA GLY A 379 12.58 -5.46 23.11
C GLY A 379 11.87 -5.15 21.80
N ARG A 380 11.20 -6.14 21.17
CA ARG A 380 10.61 -6.02 19.83
C ARG A 380 9.07 -6.02 19.85
N MET A 381 8.47 -5.91 21.03
CA MET A 381 7.01 -5.92 21.24
C MET A 381 6.29 -4.86 20.40
N TYR A 382 6.70 -3.60 20.46
CA TYR A 382 6.08 -2.52 19.68
C TYR A 382 6.15 -2.77 18.18
N GLN A 383 7.24 -3.38 17.69
CA GLN A 383 7.39 -3.72 16.28
C GLN A 383 6.41 -4.81 15.85
N ARG A 384 6.21 -5.85 16.68
CA ARG A 384 5.21 -6.91 16.43
C ARG A 384 3.79 -6.38 16.48
N LEU A 385 3.45 -5.56 17.49
CA LEU A 385 2.13 -4.94 17.63
C LEU A 385 1.81 -3.98 16.48
N LYS A 386 2.77 -3.15 16.05
CA LYS A 386 2.61 -2.26 14.90
C LYS A 386 2.49 -3.02 13.57
N HIS A 387 3.12 -4.19 13.46
CA HIS A 387 2.96 -5.04 12.29
C HIS A 387 1.56 -5.64 12.20
N GLY A 388 1.07 -6.15 13.34
CA GLY A 388 -0.15 -6.94 13.43
C GLY A 388 0.01 -8.35 12.84
N HIS A 389 -1.05 -9.14 12.91
CA HIS A 389 -1.15 -10.47 12.28
C HIS A 389 -1.88 -10.44 10.94
N ARG A 390 -2.59 -9.36 10.67
CA ARG A 390 -3.17 -8.98 9.39
C ARG A 390 -3.03 -7.48 9.27
N ASN A 391 -2.89 -6.96 8.06
CA ASN A 391 -2.73 -5.55 7.84
C ASN A 391 -3.32 -5.11 6.50
N VAL A 392 -3.80 -3.88 6.49
CA VAL A 392 -4.40 -3.24 5.33
C VAL A 392 -4.14 -1.74 5.40
N LEU A 393 -3.97 -1.10 4.25
CA LEU A 393 -3.96 0.35 4.15
C LEU A 393 -5.33 0.84 3.69
N VAL A 394 -5.80 1.92 4.28
CA VAL A 394 -6.96 2.67 3.83
C VAL A 394 -6.45 3.99 3.28
N ALA A 395 -6.66 4.22 1.99
CA ALA A 395 -6.41 5.49 1.33
C ALA A 395 -7.65 6.37 1.52
N ILE A 396 -7.51 7.39 2.34
CA ILE A 396 -8.55 8.37 2.68
C ILE A 396 -8.35 9.56 1.74
N VAL A 397 -9.36 9.83 0.92
CA VAL A 397 -9.35 10.89 -0.07
C VAL A 397 -10.24 12.02 0.42
N ASP A 398 -9.69 13.23 0.54
CA ASP A 398 -10.44 14.45 0.84
C ASP A 398 -10.20 15.47 -0.27
N ARG A 399 -11.18 15.63 -1.17
CA ARG A 399 -11.16 16.61 -2.26
C ARG A 399 -9.84 16.64 -3.07
N GLY A 400 -9.26 15.47 -3.31
CA GLY A 400 -8.02 15.31 -4.08
C GLY A 400 -6.74 15.17 -3.24
N LEU A 401 -6.81 15.37 -1.93
CA LEU A 401 -5.73 15.03 -1.00
C LEU A 401 -5.85 13.56 -0.63
N VAL A 402 -4.78 12.78 -0.83
CA VAL A 402 -4.74 11.34 -0.55
C VAL A 402 -3.87 11.09 0.67
N ASN A 403 -4.48 10.62 1.77
CA ASN A 403 -3.79 10.20 2.99
C ASN A 403 -3.88 8.67 3.14
N TYR A 404 -2.84 8.05 3.69
CA TYR A 404 -2.82 6.59 3.90
C TYR A 404 -2.79 6.27 5.39
N MET A 405 -3.78 5.51 5.87
CA MET A 405 -3.85 5.00 7.23
C MET A 405 -3.66 3.49 7.25
N ARG A 406 -2.87 2.97 8.19
CA ARG A 406 -2.65 1.53 8.36
C ARG A 406 -3.54 0.99 9.47
N PHE A 407 -4.33 -0.03 9.15
CA PHE A 407 -5.00 -0.87 10.12
C PHE A 407 -4.27 -2.19 10.24
N GLY A 408 -4.17 -2.69 11.47
CA GLY A 408 -3.49 -3.94 11.78
C GLY A 408 -4.21 -4.70 12.87
N GLU A 409 -4.35 -6.00 12.68
CA GLU A 409 -4.89 -6.90 13.69
C GLU A 409 -3.86 -7.09 14.82
N GLY A 410 -4.03 -6.32 15.89
CA GLY A 410 -3.14 -6.33 17.05
C GLY A 410 -3.45 -7.48 18.01
N ALA A 411 -2.41 -8.18 18.46
CA ALA A 411 -2.51 -9.29 19.42
C ALA A 411 -1.97 -8.92 20.80
N PHE A 412 -2.51 -7.85 21.41
CA PHE A 412 -2.05 -7.36 22.72
C PHE A 412 -2.08 -8.44 23.82
N GLY A 413 -3.04 -9.37 23.75
CA GLY A 413 -3.17 -10.45 24.71
C GLY A 413 -2.07 -11.51 24.65
N GLU A 414 -1.41 -11.66 23.50
CA GLU A 414 -0.30 -12.60 23.28
C GLU A 414 1.04 -12.01 23.76
N GLU A 415 1.13 -10.69 23.91
CA GLU A 415 2.30 -9.99 24.44
C GLU A 415 2.32 -10.02 25.98
N ARG A 416 2.84 -11.12 26.54
CA ARG A 416 2.86 -11.37 27.99
C ARG A 416 3.98 -10.62 28.70
N VAL A 417 3.76 -9.34 28.96
CA VAL A 417 4.73 -8.44 29.63
C VAL A 417 5.14 -8.94 31.03
N PHE A 418 4.29 -9.71 31.71
CA PHE A 418 4.54 -10.18 33.07
C PHE A 418 5.62 -11.27 33.18
N GLU A 419 5.83 -12.08 32.12
CA GLU A 419 6.76 -13.22 32.15
C GLU A 419 8.22 -12.78 32.40
N ARG A 420 8.58 -11.54 32.00
CA ARG A 420 9.92 -10.97 32.24
C ARG A 420 10.23 -10.76 33.73
N PHE A 421 9.20 -10.62 34.56
CA PHE A 421 9.36 -10.41 36.00
C PHE A 421 9.41 -11.73 36.75
N ASP A 422 8.71 -12.75 36.25
CA ASP A 422 8.69 -14.09 36.84
C ASP A 422 10.06 -14.79 36.68
N ASN A 423 10.75 -14.54 35.56
CA ASN A 423 12.04 -15.17 35.25
C ASN A 423 13.26 -14.48 35.89
N ARG A 424 13.10 -13.30 36.50
CA ARG A 424 14.23 -12.52 37.07
C ARG A 424 14.80 -13.10 38.37
N GLY A 425 14.19 -14.14 38.93
CA GLY A 425 14.66 -14.83 40.14
C GLY A 425 15.87 -15.77 39.96
N GLY A 426 16.25 -16.13 38.72
CA GLY A 426 17.26 -17.16 38.47
C GLY A 426 18.68 -16.67 38.15
N GLN A 427 18.86 -15.40 37.79
CA GLN A 427 20.14 -14.92 37.26
C GLN A 427 20.63 -13.64 37.96
N ARG A 428 20.57 -13.64 39.29
CA ARG A 428 21.40 -12.73 40.08
C ARG A 428 22.79 -13.36 40.16
N GLY A 429 23.58 -13.13 39.11
CA GLY A 429 25.01 -13.42 39.10
C GLY A 429 25.66 -12.78 40.33
N GLY A 430 25.90 -13.60 41.35
CA GLY A 430 26.62 -13.19 42.54
C GLY A 430 27.99 -12.68 42.12
N LYS A 431 28.20 -11.37 42.20
CA LYS A 431 29.54 -10.81 42.32
C LYS A 431 30.17 -11.49 43.54
N LYS A 432 31.01 -12.49 43.29
CA LYS A 432 31.88 -13.10 44.28
C LYS A 432 32.84 -12.00 44.74
N MET A 433 32.46 -11.29 45.79
CA MET A 433 33.33 -10.39 46.54
C MET A 433 34.47 -11.26 47.10
N GLY A 434 35.58 -11.32 46.36
CA GLY A 434 36.83 -11.87 46.84
C GLY A 434 37.46 -10.90 47.82
N ARG A 435 37.10 -11.00 49.10
CA ARG A 435 37.80 -10.34 50.21
C ARG A 435 38.60 -11.41 50.95
N GLY A 436 39.92 -11.35 50.83
CA GLY A 436 40.80 -12.31 51.50
C GLY A 436 42.27 -12.22 51.10
N GLY A 437 42.82 -11.00 51.02
CA GLY A 437 44.27 -10.80 50.96
C GLY A 437 44.89 -11.22 52.29
N GLY A 438 45.42 -12.44 52.34
CA GLY A 438 46.05 -13.02 53.52
C GLY A 438 47.35 -13.73 53.16
N ARG A 439 48.46 -13.02 53.39
CA ARG A 439 49.79 -13.52 53.78
C ARG A 439 50.28 -14.85 53.16
N GLY A 440 51.17 -14.73 52.17
CA GLY A 440 52.16 -15.75 51.82
C GLY A 440 53.54 -15.10 51.70
N ARG A 441 54.39 -15.33 52.70
CA ARG A 441 55.74 -14.80 52.88
C ARG A 441 56.75 -15.83 52.34
N GLY A 442 57.78 -15.38 51.62
CA GLY A 442 58.96 -16.18 51.24
C GLY A 442 58.87 -16.81 49.85
N GLY A 443 59.88 -16.80 49.00
CA GLY A 443 61.25 -16.33 49.11
C GLY A 443 61.98 -16.59 47.80
N ARG A 444 62.95 -15.72 47.51
CA ARG A 444 64.15 -15.85 46.65
C ARG A 444 64.32 -17.17 45.88
N GLY A 445 64.60 -17.08 44.57
CA GLY A 445 65.33 -18.15 43.89
C GLY A 445 65.46 -18.04 42.37
N ARG A 446 66.47 -17.29 41.91
CA ARG A 446 67.35 -17.52 40.76
C ARG A 446 66.85 -18.31 39.52
N GLY A 447 66.77 -17.58 38.41
CA GLY A 447 67.40 -17.79 37.10
C GLY A 447 67.88 -19.18 36.61
N ARG A 448 67.47 -19.50 35.39
CA ARG A 448 68.17 -20.15 34.24
C ARG A 448 67.09 -20.27 33.14
N GLY A 449 67.24 -19.90 31.87
CA GLY A 449 68.41 -19.91 30.99
C GLY A 449 68.38 -21.16 30.11
N ARG A 450 68.23 -20.96 28.78
CA ARG A 450 68.18 -21.89 27.62
C ARG A 450 66.75 -22.11 27.09
N GLY A 451 66.41 -21.86 25.83
CA GLY A 451 67.20 -21.72 24.62
C GLY A 451 67.01 -22.94 23.72
N ARG A 452 66.13 -22.83 22.73
CA ARG A 452 66.35 -23.10 21.30
C ARG A 452 65.12 -22.69 20.52
#